data_AF-A0A1X2IUY0-F1
#
_entry.id   AF-A0A1X2IUY0-F1
#
_cell.length_a   1.000
_cell.length_b   1.000
_cell.length_c   1.000
_cell.angle_alpha   90.00
_cell.angle_beta   90.00
_cell.angle_gamma   90.00
#
_symmetry.space_group_name_H-M   'P 1'
#
loop_
_entity.id
_entity.type
_entity.pdbx_description
1 polymer ?
#
loop_
_entity_poly.entity_id
_entity_poly.type
_entity_poly.pdbx_seq_one_letter_code
_entity_poly.pdbx_strand_id
1 'polypeptide(L)'
;MSTLIYTTTKVTSRSMPTWLLRLLGFSSLAVTIFNFVLLLCRRYRSARRHIKPTPASTIDPSYENIKKDSSLRRTSSSLADIFQDKPPQPSRSPPFARTPSPQQKQQSNRWGSRLVDNVIAATSVLKKKKRLTISLKNTILWNPSQDVTISNHAFHENAMPLLSRLCQRYEVYLLIHTNNEDDHEQIQRLITPIIGDASSSASFLDKSRVIYCQDELAKVDLVQNVLRPAIHVEGGWELDDGEDIIRGLHSSVNKLVWVITRRRRTSFNKENMKPEDHDLLFDSVELTDSFLDTSLAREVGFIIDE
;
A
#
# COMPACT_ATOMS: atom_id res chain seq x y z
N MET A 1 59.45 3.32 26.54
CA MET A 1 59.55 4.70 26.01
C MET A 1 58.98 4.67 24.61
N SER A 2 57.72 5.08 24.46
CA SER A 2 56.97 4.96 23.20
C SER A 2 56.90 6.33 22.54
N THR A 3 57.52 6.48 21.37
CA THR A 3 57.57 7.71 20.59
C THR A 3 56.32 7.86 19.73
N LEU A 4 55.59 8.95 19.95
CA LEU A 4 54.33 9.30 19.29
C LEU A 4 54.65 10.17 18.06
N ILE A 5 54.45 9.62 16.86
CA ILE A 5 54.69 10.31 15.59
C ILE A 5 53.42 11.07 15.19
N TYR A 6 53.48 12.40 15.23
CA TYR A 6 52.41 13.28 14.74
C TYR A 6 52.60 13.56 13.24
N THR A 7 51.77 12.93 12.41
CA THR A 7 51.64 13.27 10.98
C THR A 7 50.66 14.42 10.79
N THR A 8 51.16 15.59 10.39
CA THR A 8 50.35 16.75 10.05
C THR A 8 50.01 16.71 8.56
N THR A 9 48.73 16.51 8.22
CA THR A 9 48.27 16.52 6.83
C THR A 9 47.90 17.94 6.43
N LYS A 10 48.72 18.59 5.59
CA LYS A 10 48.40 19.88 4.97
C LYS A 10 47.21 19.71 4.02
N VAL A 11 46.08 20.34 4.37
CA VAL A 11 44.90 20.40 3.51
C VAL A 11 45.20 21.32 2.33
N THR A 12 45.34 20.73 1.14
CA THR A 12 45.48 21.49 -0.11
C THR A 12 44.10 21.92 -0.58
N SER A 13 43.78 23.20 -0.43
CA SER A 13 42.54 23.77 -0.95
C SER A 13 42.61 23.84 -2.47
N ARG A 14 41.99 22.86 -3.14
CA ARG A 14 41.76 22.91 -4.58
C ARG A 14 40.67 23.95 -4.85
N SER A 15 41.11 25.17 -5.14
CA SER A 15 40.28 26.25 -5.67
C SER A 15 39.62 25.77 -6.97
N MET A 16 38.31 25.55 -6.93
CA MET A 16 37.52 25.20 -8.12
C MET A 16 37.56 26.37 -9.10
N PRO A 17 37.82 26.13 -10.39
CA PRO A 17 37.90 27.20 -11.37
C PRO A 17 36.52 27.85 -11.56
N THR A 18 36.50 29.18 -11.58
CA THR A 18 35.29 30.03 -11.55
C THR A 18 34.34 29.81 -12.73
N TRP A 19 34.82 29.25 -13.85
CA TRP A 19 33.97 28.90 -14.99
C TRP A 19 33.00 27.75 -14.67
N LEU A 20 33.39 26.81 -13.80
CA LEU A 20 32.57 25.69 -13.40
C LEU A 20 31.36 26.16 -12.56
N LEU A 21 31.59 27.13 -11.66
CA LEU A 21 30.54 27.79 -10.88
C LEU A 21 29.55 28.55 -11.77
N ARG A 22 30.03 29.19 -12.84
CA ARG A 22 29.15 29.84 -13.83
C ARG A 22 28.30 28.82 -14.59
N LEU A 23 28.86 27.66 -14.95
CA LEU A 23 28.12 26.59 -15.62
C LEU A 23 27.00 25.99 -14.73
N LEU A 24 27.29 25.81 -13.43
CA LEU A 24 26.31 25.41 -12.42
C LEU A 24 25.20 26.47 -12.25
N GLY A 25 25.56 27.76 -12.31
CA GLY A 25 24.58 28.85 -12.28
C GLY A 25 23.63 28.85 -13.49
N PHE A 26 24.18 28.70 -14.71
CA PHE A 26 23.37 28.70 -15.93
C PHE A 26 22.46 27.47 -16.06
N SER A 27 22.90 26.29 -15.61
CA SER A 27 22.07 25.09 -15.59
C SER A 27 20.90 25.20 -14.60
N SER A 28 21.14 25.76 -13.41
CA SER A 28 20.09 26.05 -12.44
C SER A 28 19.05 27.05 -12.98
N LEU A 29 19.50 28.13 -13.63
CA LEU A 29 18.62 29.12 -14.27
C LEU A 29 17.82 28.54 -15.44
N ALA A 30 18.43 27.68 -16.26
CA ALA A 30 17.71 27.01 -17.36
C ALA A 30 16.58 26.10 -16.83
N VAL A 31 16.83 25.39 -15.73
CA VAL A 31 15.82 24.53 -15.08
C VAL A 31 14.67 25.33 -14.49
N THR A 32 14.93 26.51 -13.90
CA THR A 32 13.87 27.38 -13.37
C THR A 32 13.01 27.99 -14.49
N ILE A 33 13.64 28.45 -15.58
CA ILE A 33 12.92 28.94 -16.77
C ILE A 33 12.04 27.84 -17.38
N PHE A 34 12.58 26.62 -17.54
CA PHE A 34 11.82 25.50 -18.09
C PHE A 34 10.61 25.13 -17.22
N ASN A 35 10.79 25.08 -15.88
CA ASN A 35 9.69 24.83 -14.94
C ASN A 35 8.63 25.95 -14.96
N PHE A 36 9.06 27.21 -15.11
CA PHE A 36 8.15 28.35 -15.22
C PHE A 36 7.29 28.28 -16.49
N VAL A 37 7.90 27.94 -17.64
CA VAL A 37 7.19 27.74 -18.90
C VAL A 37 6.18 26.59 -18.79
N LEU A 38 6.56 25.47 -18.17
CA LEU A 38 5.64 24.34 -17.92
C LEU A 38 4.44 24.74 -17.05
N LEU A 39 4.65 25.58 -16.03
CA LEU A 39 3.57 26.10 -15.18
C LEU A 39 2.61 26.99 -15.98
N LEU A 40 3.12 27.88 -16.83
CA LEU A 40 2.30 28.71 -17.71
C LEU A 40 1.49 27.85 -18.68
N CYS A 41 2.12 26.86 -19.34
CA CYS A 41 1.42 25.96 -20.25
C CYS A 41 0.31 25.13 -19.57
N ARG A 42 0.52 24.70 -18.31
CA ARG A 42 -0.50 24.00 -17.52
C ARG A 42 -1.66 24.92 -17.14
N ARG A 43 -1.37 26.16 -16.72
CA ARG A 43 -2.39 27.14 -16.33
C ARG A 43 -3.31 27.50 -17.51
N TYR A 44 -2.76 27.63 -18.72
CA TYR A 44 -3.54 27.94 -19.92
C TYR A 44 -4.46 26.79 -20.39
N ARG A 45 -4.11 25.52 -20.13
CA ARG A 45 -4.95 24.37 -20.54
C ARG A 45 -6.16 24.15 -19.64
N SER A 46 -6.13 24.59 -18.38
CA SER A 46 -7.22 24.36 -17.44
C SER A 46 -8.45 25.25 -17.69
N ALA A 47 -8.29 26.38 -18.37
CA ALA A 47 -9.38 27.34 -18.62
C ALA A 47 -10.30 27.00 -19.81
N ARG A 48 -10.02 25.93 -20.57
CA ARG A 48 -10.76 25.60 -21.83
C ARG A 48 -11.71 24.40 -21.72
N ARG A 49 -12.02 23.90 -20.52
CA ARG A 49 -12.95 22.78 -20.32
C ARG A 49 -14.15 23.18 -19.46
N HIS A 50 -14.90 24.19 -19.89
CA HIS A 50 -16.29 24.33 -19.48
C HIS A 50 -17.07 24.89 -20.66
N ILE A 51 -17.99 24.07 -21.17
CA ILE A 51 -19.28 24.34 -21.82
C ILE A 51 -19.54 23.07 -22.64
N LYS A 52 -20.31 22.15 -22.06
CA LYS A 52 -21.04 21.13 -22.81
C LYS A 52 -22.53 21.38 -22.53
N PRO A 53 -23.35 21.63 -23.56
CA PRO A 53 -24.75 21.98 -23.37
C PRO A 53 -25.59 20.74 -23.05
N THR A 54 -26.46 20.89 -22.06
CA THR A 54 -27.50 19.95 -21.64
C THR A 54 -28.64 19.94 -22.66
N PRO A 55 -29.14 18.78 -23.13
CA PRO A 55 -30.46 18.68 -23.73
C PRO A 55 -31.50 18.16 -22.73
N ALA A 56 -32.73 18.57 -23.02
CA ALA A 56 -33.86 18.70 -22.11
C ALA A 56 -34.62 17.41 -21.77
N SER A 57 -35.43 17.58 -20.74
CA SER A 57 -36.46 16.74 -20.14
C SER A 57 -37.40 15.99 -21.09
N THR A 58 -37.82 14.80 -20.68
CA THR A 58 -39.18 14.31 -20.93
C THR A 58 -39.69 13.63 -19.67
N ILE A 59 -40.79 14.19 -19.15
CA ILE A 59 -41.61 13.68 -18.04
C ILE A 59 -42.71 12.85 -18.68
N ASP A 60 -43.02 11.67 -18.11
CA ASP A 60 -44.43 11.30 -17.90
C ASP A 60 -44.58 10.25 -16.77
N PRO A 61 -45.66 10.33 -15.98
CA PRO A 61 -45.95 9.45 -14.85
C PRO A 61 -46.96 8.34 -15.20
N SER A 62 -47.05 7.30 -14.36
CA SER A 62 -48.31 6.65 -13.90
C SER A 62 -48.17 5.14 -13.61
N TYR A 63 -48.45 4.77 -12.35
CA TYR A 63 -49.13 3.58 -11.81
C TYR A 63 -48.92 2.18 -12.44
N GLU A 64 -48.49 1.18 -11.64
CA GLU A 64 -49.40 0.26 -10.92
C GLU A 64 -48.65 -0.78 -10.07
N ASN A 65 -49.29 -1.15 -8.95
CA ASN A 65 -48.91 -2.19 -8.00
C ASN A 65 -48.92 -3.59 -8.63
N ILE A 66 -47.86 -4.40 -8.45
CA ILE A 66 -47.99 -5.86 -8.39
C ILE A 66 -47.07 -6.43 -7.30
N LYS A 67 -47.71 -6.87 -6.21
CA LYS A 67 -47.22 -7.90 -5.28
C LYS A 67 -46.85 -9.16 -6.06
N LYS A 68 -45.70 -9.76 -5.78
CA LYS A 68 -45.59 -11.23 -5.82
C LYS A 68 -44.53 -11.75 -4.86
N ASP A 69 -45.04 -12.47 -3.87
CA ASP A 69 -44.32 -13.44 -3.05
C ASP A 69 -43.57 -14.45 -3.93
N SER A 70 -42.43 -14.93 -3.44
CA SER A 70 -42.18 -16.36 -3.15
C SER A 70 -40.75 -16.84 -3.45
N SER A 71 -40.30 -17.69 -2.52
CA SER A 71 -39.24 -18.70 -2.62
C SER A 71 -37.79 -18.26 -2.37
N LEU A 72 -37.44 -18.34 -1.08
CA LEU A 72 -36.10 -18.66 -0.59
C LEU A 72 -35.56 -19.91 -1.31
N ARG A 73 -34.52 -19.74 -2.13
CA ARG A 73 -33.76 -20.85 -2.72
C ARG A 73 -32.55 -21.16 -1.83
N ARG A 74 -32.77 -22.02 -0.85
CA ARG A 74 -31.72 -22.75 -0.10
C ARG A 74 -31.00 -23.67 -1.10
N THR A 75 -29.75 -23.38 -1.44
CA THR A 75 -28.85 -24.37 -2.05
C THR A 75 -27.90 -24.88 -0.98
N SER A 76 -28.32 -25.96 -0.34
CA SER A 76 -27.42 -26.92 0.32
C SER A 76 -26.80 -27.80 -0.76
N SER A 77 -25.52 -27.65 -1.06
CA SER A 77 -24.76 -28.65 -1.81
C SER A 77 -23.99 -29.51 -0.82
N SER A 78 -24.51 -30.72 -0.62
CA SER A 78 -23.94 -31.78 0.21
C SER A 78 -22.65 -32.33 -0.38
N LEU A 79 -21.72 -32.59 0.53
CA LEU A 79 -20.40 -33.20 0.35
C LEU A 79 -20.53 -34.75 0.29
N ALA A 80 -21.34 -35.26 -0.64
CA ALA A 80 -21.56 -36.69 -0.82
C ALA A 80 -21.59 -37.03 -2.32
N ASP A 81 -20.39 -37.17 -2.88
CA ASP A 81 -20.10 -37.98 -4.08
C ASP A 81 -18.57 -38.12 -4.19
N ILE A 82 -17.99 -38.74 -3.16
CA ILE A 82 -16.67 -39.36 -3.20
C ILE A 82 -16.99 -40.84 -3.05
N PHE A 83 -16.42 -41.70 -3.90
CA PHE A 83 -16.75 -43.11 -4.14
C PHE A 83 -17.79 -43.38 -5.23
N GLN A 84 -17.42 -43.09 -6.48
CA GLN A 84 -17.69 -44.05 -7.55
C GLN A 84 -16.43 -44.28 -8.39
N ASP A 85 -15.83 -45.45 -8.17
CA ASP A 85 -14.85 -46.08 -9.04
C ASP A 85 -15.48 -46.38 -10.41
N LYS A 86 -14.93 -45.79 -11.48
CA LYS A 86 -15.23 -46.19 -12.85
C LYS A 86 -13.94 -46.20 -13.69
N PRO A 87 -13.54 -47.35 -14.28
CA PRO A 87 -12.30 -47.47 -15.05
C PRO A 87 -12.40 -46.79 -16.43
N PRO A 88 -11.25 -46.41 -17.04
CA PRO A 88 -11.21 -45.51 -18.18
C PRO A 88 -11.52 -46.22 -19.51
N GLN A 89 -12.41 -45.64 -20.31
CA GLN A 89 -12.54 -45.94 -21.74
C GLN A 89 -11.91 -44.82 -22.59
N PRO A 90 -11.18 -45.16 -23.67
CA PRO A 90 -10.56 -44.20 -24.56
C PRO A 90 -11.43 -43.95 -25.79
N SER A 91 -11.78 -42.69 -26.08
CA SER A 91 -12.21 -42.31 -27.44
C SER A 91 -12.15 -40.81 -27.69
N ARG A 92 -11.21 -40.45 -28.57
CA ARG A 92 -11.35 -39.61 -29.78
C ARG A 92 -11.99 -38.22 -29.65
N SER A 93 -11.11 -37.23 -29.78
CA SER A 93 -11.36 -35.84 -30.16
C SER A 93 -12.11 -35.67 -31.49
N PRO A 94 -12.91 -34.60 -31.64
CA PRO A 94 -13.18 -33.98 -32.93
C PRO A 94 -12.31 -32.73 -33.16
N PRO A 95 -11.93 -32.41 -34.41
CA PRO A 95 -11.11 -31.25 -34.74
C PRO A 95 -11.94 -30.04 -35.23
N PHE A 96 -11.30 -28.87 -35.21
CA PHE A 96 -11.66 -27.60 -35.87
C PHE A 96 -12.80 -26.73 -35.30
N ALA A 97 -12.44 -25.53 -34.82
CA ALA A 97 -12.69 -24.27 -35.56
C ALA A 97 -11.88 -23.12 -34.93
N ARG A 98 -10.92 -22.57 -35.68
CA ARG A 98 -10.23 -21.31 -35.34
C ARG A 98 -11.12 -20.15 -35.76
N THR A 99 -11.60 -19.38 -34.79
CA THR A 99 -12.11 -18.03 -35.00
C THR A 99 -10.96 -17.03 -34.81
N PRO A 100 -10.66 -16.16 -35.78
CA PRO A 100 -9.71 -15.07 -35.59
C PRO A 100 -10.39 -13.93 -34.83
N SER A 101 -9.95 -13.67 -33.60
CA SER A 101 -10.30 -12.46 -32.86
C SER A 101 -9.40 -11.29 -33.28
N PRO A 102 -9.95 -10.08 -33.46
CA PRO A 102 -9.20 -8.94 -33.97
C PRO A 102 -8.24 -8.39 -32.91
N GLN A 103 -6.94 -8.48 -33.19
CA GLN A 103 -5.93 -7.63 -32.57
C GLN A 103 -6.01 -6.19 -33.12
N GLN A 104 -5.42 -5.28 -32.34
CA GLN A 104 -4.92 -3.95 -32.71
C GLN A 104 -5.92 -2.79 -32.75
N LYS A 105 -6.06 -2.12 -31.60
CA LYS A 105 -5.97 -0.65 -31.52
C LYS A 105 -5.80 -0.15 -30.08
N GLN A 106 -4.67 -0.43 -29.43
CA GLN A 106 -4.28 0.31 -28.21
C GLN A 106 -2.79 0.20 -27.82
N GLN A 107 -1.88 0.11 -28.81
CA GLN A 107 -0.43 0.00 -28.57
C GLN A 107 0.36 1.32 -28.72
N SER A 108 -0.28 2.48 -28.94
CA SER A 108 0.46 3.72 -29.26
C SER A 108 0.89 4.59 -28.07
N ASN A 109 0.53 4.29 -26.82
CA ASN A 109 0.80 5.20 -25.68
C ASN A 109 1.87 4.72 -24.69
N ARG A 110 2.57 3.60 -24.95
CA ARG A 110 3.45 2.95 -23.97
C ARG A 110 4.84 3.58 -23.81
N TRP A 111 5.20 4.54 -24.66
CA TRP A 111 6.51 5.20 -24.61
C TRP A 111 6.51 6.47 -23.72
N GLY A 112 5.34 7.03 -23.44
CA GLY A 112 5.20 8.27 -22.67
C GLY A 112 5.25 8.12 -21.14
N SER A 113 4.95 6.94 -20.59
CA SER A 113 4.91 6.76 -19.12
C SER A 113 6.31 6.76 -18.49
N ARG A 114 7.29 6.10 -19.14
CA ARG A 114 8.64 5.91 -18.58
C ARG A 114 9.44 7.20 -18.42
N LEU A 115 9.20 8.22 -19.25
CA LEU A 115 9.86 9.52 -19.11
C LEU A 115 9.20 10.40 -18.05
N VAL A 116 7.88 10.28 -17.87
CA VAL A 116 7.13 11.03 -16.84
C VAL A 116 7.44 10.48 -15.45
N ASP A 117 7.61 9.15 -15.32
CA ASP A 117 7.99 8.52 -14.05
C ASP A 117 9.34 9.01 -13.53
N ASN A 118 10.33 9.24 -14.40
CA ASN A 118 11.64 9.75 -14.01
C ASN A 118 11.61 11.24 -13.59
N VAL A 119 10.77 12.06 -14.22
CA VAL A 119 10.61 13.49 -13.84
C VAL A 119 9.77 13.64 -12.56
N ILE A 120 8.77 12.77 -12.35
CA ILE A 120 8.04 12.69 -11.08
C ILE A 120 8.97 12.20 -9.97
N ALA A 121 9.84 11.21 -10.24
CA ALA A 121 10.86 10.78 -9.28
C ALA A 121 11.81 11.93 -8.90
N ALA A 122 12.34 12.68 -9.88
CA ALA A 122 13.24 13.81 -9.64
C ALA A 122 12.57 14.98 -8.89
N THR A 123 11.28 15.25 -9.14
CA THR A 123 10.52 16.29 -8.42
C THR A 123 9.98 15.82 -7.06
N SER A 124 9.86 14.50 -6.84
CA SER A 124 9.48 13.92 -5.55
C SER A 124 10.58 14.01 -4.50
N VAL A 125 11.86 14.09 -4.92
CA VAL A 125 13.00 14.32 -4.00
C VAL A 125 12.86 15.65 -3.24
N LEU A 126 12.13 16.61 -3.81
CA LEU A 126 11.88 17.93 -3.20
C LEU A 126 10.60 18.00 -2.36
N LYS A 127 9.68 17.03 -2.48
CA LYS A 127 8.45 17.01 -1.67
C LYS A 127 8.70 16.16 -0.42
N LYS A 128 8.45 16.74 0.75
CA LYS A 128 8.45 16.01 2.02
C LYS A 128 7.53 14.79 1.89
N LYS A 129 8.09 13.59 2.04
CA LYS A 129 7.33 12.34 1.99
C LYS A 129 6.24 12.38 3.07
N LYS A 130 5.05 11.86 2.75
CA LYS A 130 4.00 11.67 3.76
C LYS A 130 4.44 10.58 4.72
N ARG A 131 4.13 10.75 6.01
CA ARG A 131 4.35 9.73 7.03
C ARG A 131 3.30 8.63 6.92
N LEU A 132 3.77 7.39 6.92
CA LEU A 132 2.98 6.17 6.88
C LEU A 132 3.40 5.30 8.06
N THR A 133 2.47 4.92 8.93
CA THR A 133 2.74 3.91 9.97
C THR A 133 2.10 2.59 9.56
N ILE A 134 2.81 1.49 9.77
CA ILE A 134 2.32 0.15 9.45
C ILE A 134 2.53 -0.73 10.68
N SER A 135 1.44 -1.30 11.18
CA SER A 135 1.48 -2.37 12.16
C SER A 135 1.94 -3.65 11.48
N LEU A 136 3.04 -4.24 11.97
CA LEU A 136 3.76 -5.26 11.22
C LEU A 136 3.06 -6.63 11.23
N LYS A 137 2.60 -7.06 12.41
CA LYS A 137 1.87 -8.32 12.60
C LYS A 137 0.51 -8.24 11.86
N ASN A 138 0.07 -9.39 11.33
CA ASN A 138 -1.16 -9.58 10.56
C ASN A 138 -1.35 -8.69 9.31
N THR A 139 -0.37 -7.84 8.97
CA THR A 139 -0.37 -6.99 7.77
C THR A 139 0.75 -7.36 6.81
N ILE A 140 1.99 -7.42 7.31
CA ILE A 140 3.19 -7.77 6.54
C ILE A 140 3.70 -9.15 6.96
N LEU A 141 3.61 -9.45 8.25
CA LEU A 141 3.95 -10.75 8.81
C LEU A 141 2.68 -11.52 9.16
N TRP A 142 2.74 -12.83 9.02
CA TRP A 142 1.73 -13.76 9.54
C TRP A 142 2.41 -14.85 10.36
N ASN A 143 1.68 -15.43 11.31
CA ASN A 143 2.08 -16.64 12.01
C ASN A 143 1.34 -17.85 11.39
N PRO A 144 2.03 -18.78 10.70
CA PRO A 144 1.44 -20.01 10.19
C PRO A 144 1.08 -21.01 11.30
N SER A 145 1.62 -20.86 12.51
CA SER A 145 1.27 -21.70 13.64
C SER A 145 -0.19 -21.48 14.02
N GLN A 146 -0.92 -22.56 14.29
CA GLN A 146 -2.25 -22.49 14.89
C GLN A 146 -2.18 -22.08 16.37
N ASP A 147 -1.07 -22.38 17.02
CA ASP A 147 -0.78 -21.97 18.39
C ASP A 147 -0.06 -20.62 18.36
N VAL A 148 -0.74 -19.59 18.86
CA VAL A 148 -0.23 -18.21 18.91
C VAL A 148 0.95 -18.06 19.86
N THR A 149 1.14 -18.99 20.79
CA THR A 149 2.28 -18.97 21.73
C THR A 149 3.59 -19.39 21.08
N ILE A 150 3.52 -20.03 19.91
CA ILE A 150 4.69 -20.46 19.15
C ILE A 150 5.04 -19.39 18.13
N SER A 151 6.17 -18.71 18.35
CA SER A 151 6.76 -17.74 17.45
C SER A 151 7.21 -18.42 16.14
N ASN A 152 6.43 -18.30 15.07
CA ASN A 152 6.77 -18.83 13.74
C ASN A 152 6.53 -17.83 12.60
N HIS A 153 6.80 -16.55 12.85
CA HIS A 153 6.48 -15.48 11.91
C HIS A 153 7.17 -15.65 10.54
N ALA A 154 6.41 -15.32 9.49
CA ALA A 154 6.89 -15.27 8.12
C ALA A 154 6.28 -14.06 7.40
N PHE A 155 6.95 -13.59 6.35
CA PHE A 155 6.38 -12.55 5.49
C PHE A 155 5.19 -13.09 4.69
N HIS A 156 4.16 -12.27 4.54
CA HIS A 156 3.16 -12.48 3.50
C HIS A 156 3.83 -12.44 2.12
N GLU A 157 3.21 -13.11 1.15
CA GLU A 157 3.68 -13.10 -0.22
C GLU A 157 3.81 -11.66 -0.73
N ASN A 158 4.90 -11.35 -1.45
CA ASN A 158 5.17 -10.03 -2.03
C ASN A 158 5.23 -8.84 -1.03
N ALA A 159 5.17 -9.09 0.28
CA ALA A 159 5.19 -8.03 1.28
C ALA A 159 6.49 -7.22 1.27
N MET A 160 7.62 -7.88 1.00
CA MET A 160 8.94 -7.25 0.95
C MET A 160 9.11 -6.32 -0.26
N PRO A 161 8.82 -6.76 -1.50
CA PRO A 161 8.68 -5.85 -2.64
C PRO A 161 7.74 -4.67 -2.37
N LEU A 162 6.57 -4.91 -1.77
CA LEU A 162 5.61 -3.86 -1.45
C LEU A 162 6.20 -2.82 -0.48
N LEU A 163 6.75 -3.29 0.64
CA LEU A 163 7.35 -2.43 1.65
C LEU A 163 8.51 -1.61 1.09
N SER A 164 9.36 -2.21 0.25
CA SER A 164 10.45 -1.50 -0.43
C SER A 164 9.92 -0.34 -1.28
N ARG A 165 8.87 -0.55 -2.08
CA ARG A 165 8.26 0.50 -2.89
C ARG A 165 7.53 1.55 -2.05
N LEU A 166 6.91 1.16 -0.93
CA LEU A 166 6.33 2.11 0.02
C LEU A 166 7.41 3.01 0.63
N CYS A 167 8.55 2.48 1.05
CA CYS A 167 9.67 3.28 1.59
C CYS A 167 10.24 4.28 0.56
N GLN A 168 10.13 3.99 -0.74
CA GLN A 168 10.51 4.94 -1.79
C GLN A 168 9.57 6.15 -1.85
N ARG A 169 8.29 5.99 -1.51
CA ARG A 169 7.23 7.01 -1.64
C ARG A 169 6.87 7.70 -0.33
N TYR A 170 6.95 6.99 0.78
CA TYR A 170 6.54 7.44 2.11
C TYR A 170 7.71 7.43 3.09
N GLU A 171 7.55 8.20 4.17
CA GLU A 171 8.35 8.03 5.38
C GLU A 171 7.67 6.95 6.22
N VAL A 172 8.11 5.70 6.07
CA VAL A 172 7.49 4.52 6.69
C VAL A 172 8.04 4.30 8.10
N TYR A 173 7.13 4.12 9.06
CA TYR A 173 7.39 3.65 10.41
C TYR A 173 6.74 2.29 10.61
N LEU A 174 7.51 1.32 11.11
CA LEU A 174 7.00 -0.01 11.45
C LEU A 174 6.71 -0.07 12.95
N LEU A 175 5.49 -0.45 13.29
CA LEU A 175 5.06 -0.68 14.67
C LEU A 175 4.93 -2.18 14.88
N ILE A 176 5.61 -2.70 15.90
CA ILE A 176 5.69 -4.14 16.14
C ILE A 176 5.22 -4.42 17.56
N HIS A 177 4.06 -5.09 17.70
CA HIS A 177 3.58 -5.53 18.99
C HIS A 177 4.26 -6.86 19.37
N THR A 178 5.03 -6.88 20.46
CA THR A 178 5.70 -8.09 20.98
C THR A 178 5.49 -8.22 22.48
N ASN A 179 4.97 -9.37 22.92
CA ASN A 179 4.66 -9.66 24.33
C ASN A 179 5.70 -10.57 24.99
N ASN A 180 6.51 -11.24 24.18
CA ASN A 180 7.55 -12.20 24.56
C ASN A 180 8.87 -11.86 23.85
N GLU A 181 9.97 -12.26 24.47
CA GLU A 181 11.31 -12.05 23.95
C GLU A 181 11.57 -12.90 22.69
N ASP A 182 11.00 -14.11 22.63
CA ASP A 182 11.14 -14.99 21.46
C ASP A 182 10.54 -14.38 20.18
N ASP A 183 9.33 -13.81 20.23
CA ASP A 183 8.76 -13.10 19.07
C ASP A 183 9.62 -11.90 18.71
N HIS A 184 10.09 -11.16 19.72
CA HIS A 184 10.93 -9.99 19.50
C HIS A 184 12.20 -10.37 18.73
N GLU A 185 12.92 -11.38 19.18
CA GLU A 185 14.13 -11.86 18.53
C GLU A 185 13.85 -12.41 17.12
N GLN A 186 12.79 -13.20 16.96
CA GLN A 186 12.45 -13.77 15.66
C GLN A 186 12.09 -12.67 14.65
N ILE A 187 11.20 -11.75 15.02
CA ILE A 187 10.81 -10.64 14.16
C ILE A 187 12.02 -9.77 13.84
N GLN A 188 12.85 -9.46 14.84
CA GLN A 188 14.08 -8.71 14.63
C GLN A 188 14.98 -9.39 13.60
N ARG A 189 15.20 -10.71 13.68
CA ARG A 189 15.98 -11.47 12.68
C ARG A 189 15.36 -11.37 11.29
N LEU A 190 14.04 -11.45 11.17
CA LEU A 190 13.33 -11.36 9.88
C LEU A 190 13.47 -9.99 9.21
N ILE A 191 13.43 -8.91 9.99
CA ILE A 191 13.49 -7.53 9.47
C ILE A 191 14.93 -7.00 9.38
N THR A 192 15.91 -7.65 10.02
CA THR A 192 17.32 -7.23 9.98
C THR A 192 17.85 -7.01 8.56
N PRO A 193 17.53 -7.85 7.54
CA PRO A 193 18.03 -7.62 6.18
C PRO A 193 17.52 -6.34 5.50
N ILE A 194 16.42 -5.76 5.98
CA ILE A 194 15.83 -4.54 5.40
C ILE A 194 16.13 -3.28 6.21
N ILE A 195 16.49 -3.46 7.47
CA ILE A 195 16.95 -2.39 8.34
C ILE A 195 18.44 -2.17 8.07
N GLY A 196 18.82 -0.93 7.87
CA GLY A 196 20.22 -0.57 7.90
C GLY A 196 20.41 0.86 8.37
N ASP A 197 21.66 1.17 8.66
CA ASP A 197 22.03 2.53 8.98
C ASP A 197 21.86 3.41 7.74
N ALA A 198 21.59 4.69 7.93
CA ALA A 198 21.34 5.64 6.84
C ALA A 198 22.47 5.72 5.78
N SER A 199 23.64 5.15 6.07
CA SER A 199 24.79 5.05 5.16
C SER A 199 24.79 3.80 4.27
N SER A 200 23.96 2.79 4.55
CA SER A 200 23.90 1.55 3.77
C SER A 200 22.91 1.70 2.60
N SER A 201 23.42 1.62 1.38
CA SER A 201 22.62 1.71 0.16
C SER A 201 21.74 0.47 -0.10
N ALA A 202 21.97 -0.62 0.62
CA ALA A 202 21.24 -1.87 0.46
C ALA A 202 19.94 -1.92 1.31
N SER A 203 19.89 -1.18 2.43
CA SER A 203 18.70 -1.09 3.27
C SER A 203 17.77 0.00 2.80
N PHE A 204 16.47 -0.25 2.88
CA PHE A 204 15.45 0.75 2.52
C PHE A 204 14.67 1.28 3.73
N LEU A 205 14.93 0.76 4.93
CA LEU A 205 14.31 1.21 6.18
C LEU A 205 15.37 1.57 7.21
N ASP A 206 15.21 2.74 7.83
CA ASP A 206 16.08 3.20 8.92
C ASP A 206 15.66 2.50 10.23
N LYS A 207 16.65 2.01 10.99
CA LYS A 207 16.45 1.39 12.31
C LYS A 207 15.67 2.29 13.26
N SER A 208 15.86 3.60 13.18
CA SER A 208 15.14 4.58 14.04
C SER A 208 13.63 4.61 13.82
N ARG A 209 13.14 4.01 12.72
CA ARG A 209 11.72 3.98 12.33
C ARG A 209 11.05 2.65 12.63
N VAL A 210 11.73 1.74 13.31
CA VAL A 210 11.17 0.49 13.80
C VAL A 210 10.93 0.63 15.29
N ILE A 211 9.66 0.55 15.70
CA ILE A 211 9.24 0.80 17.07
C ILE A 211 8.53 -0.45 17.58
N TYR A 212 9.00 -0.96 18.70
CA TYR A 212 8.36 -2.06 19.42
C TYR A 212 7.39 -1.51 20.46
N CYS A 213 6.20 -2.09 20.49
CA CYS A 213 5.12 -1.77 21.41
C CYS A 213 4.79 -3.03 22.24
N GLN A 214 4.50 -2.84 23.53
CA GLN A 214 4.03 -3.92 24.42
C GLN A 214 2.57 -3.72 24.84
N ASP A 215 2.02 -2.55 24.56
CA ASP A 215 0.68 -2.17 24.98
C ASP A 215 -0.05 -1.50 23.81
N GLU A 216 -1.33 -1.81 23.71
CA GLU A 216 -2.20 -1.30 22.66
C GLU A 216 -2.49 0.19 22.85
N LEU A 217 -2.80 0.61 24.07
CA LEU A 217 -3.09 2.01 24.37
C LEU A 217 -1.86 2.89 24.09
N ALA A 218 -0.68 2.41 24.48
CA ALA A 218 0.58 3.06 24.13
C ALA A 218 0.81 3.15 22.61
N LYS A 219 0.41 2.13 21.84
CA LYS A 219 0.49 2.16 20.37
C LYS A 219 -0.46 3.20 19.76
N VAL A 220 -1.70 3.27 20.25
CA VAL A 220 -2.67 4.29 19.83
C VAL A 220 -2.14 5.69 20.12
N ASP A 221 -1.66 5.93 21.35
CA ASP A 221 -1.08 7.22 21.76
C ASP A 221 0.14 7.59 20.90
N LEU A 222 1.04 6.63 20.65
CA LEU A 222 2.20 6.84 19.79
C LEU A 222 1.80 7.27 18.37
N VAL A 223 0.81 6.61 17.77
CA VAL A 223 0.32 6.95 16.43
C VAL A 223 -0.34 8.33 16.44
N GLN A 224 -1.24 8.57 17.39
CA GLN A 224 -2.06 9.77 17.47
C GLN A 224 -1.25 11.01 17.84
N ASN A 225 -0.37 10.92 18.85
CA ASN A 225 0.24 12.08 19.48
C ASN A 225 1.69 12.30 19.08
N VAL A 226 2.46 11.23 18.82
CA VAL A 226 3.90 11.32 18.54
C VAL A 226 4.20 11.30 17.04
N LEU A 227 3.78 10.24 16.34
CA LEU A 227 4.13 10.04 14.94
C LEU A 227 3.29 10.89 14.00
N ARG A 228 1.98 11.05 14.32
CA ARG A 228 0.99 11.81 13.55
C ARG A 228 1.08 11.51 12.05
N PRO A 229 0.90 10.25 11.66
CA PRO A 229 1.03 9.86 10.27
C PRO A 229 -0.15 10.40 9.45
N ALA A 230 0.07 10.59 8.15
CA ALA A 230 -1.02 10.91 7.25
C ALA A 230 -1.90 9.67 6.97
N ILE A 231 -1.30 8.48 7.11
CA ILE A 231 -1.90 7.19 6.80
C ILE A 231 -1.42 6.17 7.82
N HIS A 232 -2.32 5.39 8.39
CA HIS A 232 -1.98 4.26 9.25
C HIS A 232 -2.57 2.96 8.69
N VAL A 233 -1.79 1.89 8.72
CA VAL A 233 -2.20 0.54 8.33
C VAL A 233 -2.21 -0.34 9.57
N GLU A 234 -3.34 -0.94 9.86
CA GLU A 234 -3.56 -1.83 11.01
C GLU A 234 -4.08 -3.18 10.52
N GLY A 235 -3.57 -4.27 11.10
CA GLY A 235 -4.09 -5.62 10.87
C GLY A 235 -4.37 -6.40 12.15
N GLY A 236 -4.27 -5.73 13.30
CA GLY A 236 -4.37 -6.36 14.61
C GLY A 236 -3.11 -7.12 15.01
N TRP A 237 -3.23 -7.96 16.02
CA TRP A 237 -2.17 -8.87 16.46
C TRP A 237 -2.77 -10.19 16.92
N GLU A 238 -2.12 -11.30 16.55
CA GLU A 238 -2.52 -12.65 16.96
C GLU A 238 -3.99 -12.94 16.60
N LEU A 239 -4.88 -13.03 17.59
CA LEU A 239 -6.32 -13.31 17.44
C LEU A 239 -7.18 -12.04 17.32
N ASP A 240 -6.58 -10.87 17.56
CA ASP A 240 -7.22 -9.57 17.46
C ASP A 240 -7.11 -9.03 16.03
N ASP A 241 -8.17 -8.36 15.56
CA ASP A 241 -8.24 -7.77 14.22
C ASP A 241 -7.85 -6.28 14.21
N GLY A 242 -7.58 -5.66 15.36
CA GLY A 242 -7.17 -4.27 15.52
C GLY A 242 -8.33 -3.29 15.58
N GLU A 243 -9.56 -3.76 15.81
CA GLU A 243 -10.76 -2.92 15.85
C GLU A 243 -10.63 -1.73 16.81
N ASP A 244 -10.21 -1.97 18.04
CA ASP A 244 -10.12 -0.94 19.08
C ASP A 244 -9.08 0.13 18.72
N ILE A 245 -7.96 -0.27 18.10
CA ILE A 245 -6.98 0.65 17.51
C ILE A 245 -7.62 1.53 16.42
N ILE A 246 -8.37 0.92 15.49
CA ILE A 246 -9.06 1.67 14.43
C ILE A 246 -10.07 2.66 15.02
N ARG A 247 -10.85 2.26 16.03
CA ARG A 247 -11.77 3.15 16.77
C ARG A 247 -11.02 4.30 17.42
N GLY A 248 -9.89 4.04 18.08
CA GLY A 248 -9.08 5.08 18.72
C GLY A 248 -8.49 6.08 17.73
N LEU A 249 -8.14 5.63 16.52
CA LEU A 249 -7.41 6.44 15.54
C LEU A 249 -8.28 7.17 14.51
N HIS A 250 -9.54 6.78 14.30
CA HIS A 250 -10.39 7.32 13.22
C HIS A 250 -10.52 8.84 13.23
N SER A 251 -10.49 9.48 14.40
CA SER A 251 -10.62 10.91 14.56
C SER A 251 -9.33 11.70 14.30
N SER A 252 -8.17 11.02 14.33
CA SER A 252 -6.85 11.66 14.31
C SER A 252 -6.04 11.38 13.05
N VAL A 253 -6.29 10.25 12.39
CA VAL A 253 -5.58 9.84 11.18
C VAL A 253 -6.47 10.03 9.95
N ASN A 254 -5.98 10.80 8.97
CA ASN A 254 -6.75 11.16 7.78
C ASN A 254 -7.18 9.94 6.95
N LYS A 255 -6.38 8.88 6.95
CA LYS A 255 -6.66 7.64 6.24
C LYS A 255 -6.21 6.45 7.05
N LEU A 256 -7.13 5.52 7.26
CA LEU A 256 -6.88 4.24 7.89
C LEU A 256 -7.02 3.15 6.84
N VAL A 257 -6.10 2.19 6.86
CA VAL A 257 -6.20 0.96 6.07
C VAL A 257 -6.29 -0.18 7.06
N TRP A 258 -7.42 -0.87 7.06
CA TRP A 258 -7.70 -1.94 8.00
C TRP A 258 -7.67 -3.28 7.27
N VAL A 259 -6.62 -4.07 7.56
CA VAL A 259 -6.35 -5.38 6.97
C VAL A 259 -6.92 -6.46 7.89
N ILE A 260 -8.08 -7.00 7.55
CA ILE A 260 -8.79 -7.97 8.39
C ILE A 260 -8.93 -9.32 7.70
N THR A 261 -9.26 -10.37 8.45
CA THR A 261 -9.53 -11.66 7.82
C THR A 261 -10.78 -11.61 6.92
N ARG A 262 -10.82 -12.44 5.88
CA ARG A 262 -12.02 -12.59 5.01
C ARG A 262 -13.30 -12.85 5.80
N ARG A 263 -13.21 -13.65 6.87
CA ARG A 263 -14.35 -13.95 7.74
C ARG A 263 -14.88 -12.70 8.42
N ARG A 264 -14.01 -11.89 9.03
CA ARG A 264 -14.42 -10.60 9.61
C ARG A 264 -14.94 -9.65 8.54
N ARG A 265 -14.34 -9.61 7.35
CA ARG A 265 -14.81 -8.75 6.25
C ARG A 265 -16.26 -9.07 5.87
N THR A 266 -16.65 -10.35 5.86
CA THR A 266 -18.04 -10.74 5.59
C THR A 266 -19.03 -10.33 6.69
N SER A 267 -18.58 -10.00 7.91
CA SER A 267 -19.47 -9.44 8.94
C SER A 267 -19.85 -7.99 8.68
N PHE A 268 -19.10 -7.26 7.84
CA PHE A 268 -19.45 -5.91 7.40
C PHE A 268 -20.43 -5.88 6.22
N ASN A 269 -20.95 -7.04 5.80
CA ASN A 269 -22.06 -7.08 4.85
C ASN A 269 -23.31 -6.47 5.51
N LYS A 270 -24.08 -5.65 4.76
CA LYS A 270 -25.26 -4.94 5.27
C LYS A 270 -26.26 -5.82 6.02
N GLU A 271 -26.33 -7.11 5.68
CA GLU A 271 -27.23 -8.09 6.28
C GLU A 271 -26.74 -8.64 7.63
N ASN A 272 -25.43 -8.61 7.88
CA ASN A 272 -24.77 -9.22 9.05
C ASN A 272 -24.08 -8.20 9.97
N MET A 273 -24.16 -6.92 9.62
CA MET A 273 -23.45 -5.85 10.30
C MET A 273 -23.99 -5.67 11.72
N LYS A 274 -23.09 -5.74 12.71
CA LYS A 274 -23.46 -5.50 14.10
C LYS A 274 -23.74 -4.00 14.30
N PRO A 275 -24.64 -3.64 15.23
CA PRO A 275 -24.92 -2.24 15.55
C PRO A 275 -23.67 -1.44 15.92
N GLU A 276 -22.76 -2.06 16.68
CA GLU A 276 -21.50 -1.47 17.16
C GLU A 276 -20.52 -1.18 16.00
N ASP A 277 -20.57 -1.97 14.93
CA ASP A 277 -19.68 -1.85 13.78
C ASP A 277 -20.08 -0.67 12.86
N HIS A 278 -21.27 -0.09 13.02
CA HIS A 278 -21.75 1.03 12.17
C HIS A 278 -20.83 2.23 12.23
N ASP A 279 -20.25 2.46 13.40
CA ASP A 279 -19.34 3.57 13.66
C ASP A 279 -17.92 3.32 13.14
N LEU A 280 -17.66 2.21 12.41
CA LEU A 280 -16.34 1.92 11.84
C LEU A 280 -16.24 2.20 10.34
N LEU A 281 -17.37 2.29 9.63
CA LEU A 281 -17.42 2.46 8.19
C LEU A 281 -17.39 3.94 7.78
N PHE A 282 -16.27 4.61 8.07
CA PHE A 282 -16.02 5.97 7.60
C PHE A 282 -15.39 5.98 6.21
N ASP A 283 -15.58 7.07 5.46
CA ASP A 283 -14.91 7.30 4.17
C ASP A 283 -13.37 7.32 4.28
N SER A 284 -12.84 7.55 5.49
CA SER A 284 -11.40 7.53 5.78
C SER A 284 -10.86 6.13 6.03
N VAL A 285 -11.71 5.12 6.24
CA VAL A 285 -11.33 3.74 6.56
C VAL A 285 -11.46 2.86 5.32
N GLU A 286 -10.33 2.32 4.87
CA GLU A 286 -10.26 1.36 3.77
C GLU A 286 -10.16 -0.06 4.33
N LEU A 287 -11.24 -0.84 4.16
CA LEU A 287 -11.31 -2.22 4.61
C LEU A 287 -10.81 -3.19 3.52
N THR A 288 -9.87 -4.06 3.85
CA THR A 288 -9.30 -5.05 2.92
C THR A 288 -9.01 -6.37 3.63
N ASP A 289 -8.88 -7.47 2.87
CA ASP A 289 -8.39 -8.77 3.39
C ASP A 289 -6.89 -9.01 3.16
N SER A 290 -6.27 -8.16 2.35
CA SER A 290 -4.85 -8.25 2.01
C SER A 290 -4.25 -6.87 1.84
N PHE A 291 -3.03 -6.68 2.34
CA PHE A 291 -2.32 -5.41 2.19
C PHE A 291 -1.97 -5.11 0.71
N LEU A 292 -1.80 -6.16 -0.11
CA LEU A 292 -1.55 -6.03 -1.55
C LEU A 292 -2.75 -5.49 -2.33
N ASP A 293 -3.96 -5.63 -1.80
CA ASP A 293 -5.19 -5.26 -2.51
C ASP A 293 -5.54 -3.78 -2.30
N THR A 294 -4.79 -3.13 -1.40
CA THR A 294 -5.02 -1.76 -0.96
C THR A 294 -4.72 -0.75 -2.06
N SER A 295 -5.37 0.40 -1.96
CA SER A 295 -5.04 1.57 -2.78
C SER A 295 -3.60 2.05 -2.59
N LEU A 296 -2.96 1.79 -1.44
CA LEU A 296 -1.54 2.06 -1.21
C LEU A 296 -0.65 1.17 -2.08
N ALA A 297 -0.96 -0.13 -2.15
CA ALA A 297 -0.25 -1.06 -3.01
C ALA A 297 -0.40 -0.67 -4.49
N ARG A 298 -1.63 -0.28 -4.91
CA ARG A 298 -1.89 0.23 -6.26
C ARG A 298 -1.13 1.53 -6.56
N GLU A 299 -1.03 2.45 -5.59
CA GLU A 299 -0.28 3.71 -5.75
C GLU A 299 1.20 3.46 -6.05
N VAL A 300 1.76 2.39 -5.49
CA VAL A 300 3.16 2.00 -5.72
C VAL A 300 3.34 0.93 -6.81
N GLY A 301 2.30 0.71 -7.63
CA GLY A 301 2.35 -0.09 -8.85
C GLY A 301 2.26 -1.61 -8.63
N PHE A 302 1.65 -2.07 -7.54
CA PHE A 302 1.13 -3.43 -7.46
C PHE A 302 -0.26 -3.43 -8.10
N ILE A 303 -0.33 -3.99 -9.29
CA ILE A 303 -1.59 -4.25 -10.00
C ILE A 303 -1.78 -5.75 -9.90
N ILE A 304 -2.84 -6.16 -9.22
CA ILE A 304 -3.30 -7.54 -9.25
C ILE A 304 -4.13 -7.62 -10.52
N ASP A 305 -3.68 -8.41 -11.48
CA ASP A 305 -4.48 -8.74 -12.65
C ASP A 305 -5.66 -9.59 -12.16
N GLU A 306 -6.86 -8.99 -12.09
CA GLU A 306 -8.12 -9.70 -11.81
C GLU A 306 -8.53 -10.64 -12.95
#